data_AF-A0A957RY29-F1
#
_entry.id   AF-A0A957RY29-F1
#
_cell.length_a   1.000
_cell.length_b   1.000
_cell.length_c   1.000
_cell.angle_alpha   90.00
_cell.angle_beta   90.00
_cell.angle_gamma   90.00
#
_symmetry.space_group_name_H-M   'P 1'
#
loop_
_entity.id
_entity.type
_entity.pdbx_description
1 polymer ?
#
loop_
_entity_poly.entity_id
_entity_poly.type
_entity_poly.pdbx_seq_one_letter_code
_entity_poly.pdbx_strand_id
1 'polypeptide(L)' 'FSLSAAQIRDRVLAAFPDADVTFHPDVKREAIIDSWPADIDDSAARMDWEWAPEYDADRAFSDYLIPRIKERYTRP' A
#
# COMPACT_ATOMS: atom_id res chain seq x y z
N PHE A 1 -1.02 -6.73 8.95
CA PHE A 1 -2.25 -6.02 8.56
C PHE A 1 -2.10 -5.28 7.24
N SER A 2 -2.98 -5.55 6.28
CA SER A 2 -3.02 -4.87 4.98
C SER A 2 -3.66 -3.48 5.07
N LEU A 3 -3.12 -2.49 4.36
CA LEU A 3 -3.72 -1.15 4.32
C LEU A 3 -5.07 -1.15 3.58
N SER A 4 -6.03 -0.38 4.11
CA SER A 4 -7.26 -0.07 3.38
C SER A 4 -7.01 0.95 2.24
N ALA A 5 -7.92 0.98 1.27
CA ALA A 5 -7.90 1.96 0.20
C ALA A 5 -7.94 3.42 0.72
N ALA A 6 -8.66 3.66 1.83
CA ALA A 6 -8.69 4.96 2.50
C ALA A 6 -7.33 5.35 3.11
N GLN A 7 -6.64 4.42 3.77
CA GLN A 7 -5.31 4.67 4.34
C GLN A 7 -4.24 4.93 3.27
N ILE A 8 -4.41 4.34 2.08
CA ILE A 8 -3.57 4.66 0.91
C ILE A 8 -3.89 6.07 0.41
N ARG A 9 -5.18 6.41 0.25
CA ARG A 9 -5.61 7.77 -0.16
C ARG A 9 -5.03 8.83 0.76
N ASP A 10 -5.13 8.65 2.07
CA ASP A 10 -4.67 9.65 3.04
C ASP A 10 -3.16 9.90 2.91
N ARG A 11 -2.37 8.85 2.65
CA ARG A 11 -0.92 8.96 2.33
C ARG A 11 -0.68 9.69 1.01
N VAL A 12 -1.49 9.43 -0.02
CA VAL A 12 -1.39 10.14 -1.30
C VAL A 12 -1.68 11.62 -1.12
N LEU A 13 -2.77 11.99 -0.44
CA LEU A 13 -3.14 13.39 -0.21
C LEU A 13 -2.11 14.15 0.62
N ALA A 14 -1.44 13.48 1.56
CA ALA A 14 -0.34 14.08 2.31
C ALA A 14 0.85 14.45 1.41
N ALA A 15 1.10 13.69 0.33
CA ALA A 15 2.21 13.91 -0.60
C ALA A 15 1.84 14.75 -1.83
N PHE A 16 0.56 14.72 -2.22
CA PHE A 16 -0.02 15.34 -3.41
C PHE A 16 -1.39 15.94 -3.03
N PRO A 17 -1.44 17.15 -2.44
CA PRO A 17 -2.66 17.72 -1.88
C PRO A 17 -3.78 17.94 -2.89
N ASP A 18 -3.42 18.16 -4.16
CA ASP A 18 -4.38 18.40 -5.25
C ASP A 18 -4.85 17.10 -5.94
N ALA A 19 -4.44 15.93 -5.45
CA ALA A 19 -4.87 14.66 -6.02
C ALA A 19 -6.37 14.42 -5.79
N ASP A 20 -7.10 14.05 -6.84
CA ASP A 20 -8.49 13.63 -6.76
C ASP A 20 -8.58 12.09 -6.74
N VAL A 21 -9.05 11.54 -5.62
CA VAL A 21 -9.14 10.10 -5.38
C VAL A 21 -10.54 9.74 -4.93
N THR A 22 -11.25 9.00 -5.77
CA THR A 22 -12.60 8.48 -5.50
C THR A 22 -12.61 6.96 -5.48
N PHE A 23 -13.62 6.37 -4.86
CA PHE A 23 -13.79 4.91 -4.80
C PHE A 23 -15.07 4.51 -5.54
N HIS A 24 -14.91 3.66 -6.54
CA HIS A 24 -16.02 3.02 -7.26
C HIS A 24 -15.76 1.51 -7.25
N PRO A 25 -16.16 0.79 -6.19
CA PRO A 25 -15.94 -0.65 -6.08
C PRO A 25 -16.64 -1.39 -7.22
N ASP A 26 -15.92 -2.32 -7.85
CA ASP A 26 -16.52 -3.31 -8.73
C ASP A 26 -16.91 -4.52 -7.88
N VAL A 27 -18.21 -4.83 -7.86
CA VAL A 27 -18.77 -5.88 -6.97
C VAL A 27 -18.11 -7.24 -7.18
N LYS A 28 -17.69 -7.58 -8.41
CA LYS A 28 -17.02 -8.87 -8.68
C LYS A 28 -15.61 -8.88 -8.11
N ARG A 29 -14.88 -7.77 -8.21
CA ARG A 29 -13.52 -7.65 -7.64
C ARG A 29 -13.55 -7.54 -6.13
N GLU A 30 -14.50 -6.81 -5.57
CA GLU A 30 -14.70 -6.68 -4.12
C GLU A 30 -14.92 -8.05 -3.49
N ALA A 31 -15.81 -8.88 -4.06
CA ALA A 31 -16.01 -10.26 -3.59
C ALA A 31 -14.74 -11.13 -3.60
N ILE A 32 -13.82 -10.89 -4.54
CA ILE A 32 -12.52 -11.57 -4.57
C ILE A 32 -11.64 -11.07 -3.42
N ILE A 33 -11.57 -9.76 -3.20
CA ILE A 33 -10.76 -9.16 -2.13
C ILE A 33 -11.29 -9.56 -0.75
N ASP A 34 -12.60 -9.57 -0.56
CA ASP A 34 -13.26 -9.97 0.70
C ASP A 34 -13.00 -11.44 1.06
N SER A 35 -12.63 -12.26 0.07
CA SER A 35 -12.25 -13.66 0.29
C SER A 35 -10.81 -13.84 0.80
N TRP A 36 -9.96 -12.81 0.71
CA TRP A 36 -8.56 -12.88 1.11
C TRP A 36 -8.38 -12.57 2.60
N PRO A 37 -7.36 -13.15 3.26
CA PRO A 37 -7.06 -12.81 4.64
C PRO A 37 -6.58 -11.36 4.76
N ALA A 38 -7.13 -10.61 5.71
CA ALA A 38 -6.72 -9.24 6.00
C ALA A 38 -5.32 -9.15 6.66
N ASP A 39 -4.87 -10.25 7.27
CA ASP A 39 -3.54 -10.40 7.85
C ASP A 39 -3.02 -11.82 7.67
N ILE A 40 -1.70 -11.96 7.58
CA ILE A 40 -1.02 -13.24 7.39
C ILE A 40 -0.12 -13.46 8.59
N ASP A 41 -0.29 -14.59 9.27
CA ASP A 41 0.65 -15.05 10.29
C ASP A 41 1.92 -15.55 9.60
N ASP A 42 2.99 -14.76 9.72
CA ASP A 42 4.31 -15.07 9.18
C ASP A 42 5.28 -15.64 10.25
N SER A 43 4.78 -16.03 11.43
CA SER A 43 5.60 -16.51 12.57
C SER A 43 6.50 -17.70 12.24
N ALA A 44 6.02 -18.65 11.43
CA ALA A 44 6.80 -19.79 10.98
C ALA A 44 8.04 -19.35 10.20
N ALA A 45 7.90 -18.41 9.25
CA ALA A 45 9.03 -17.91 8.48
C ALA A 45 10.02 -17.11 9.34
N ARG A 46 9.51 -16.35 10.32
CA ARG A 46 10.34 -15.63 11.30
C ARG A 46 11.19 -16.59 12.14
N MET A 47 10.63 -17.74 12.50
CA MET A 47 11.30 -18.74 13.32
C MET A 47 12.28 -19.60 12.52
N ASP A 48 11.85 -20.08 11.35
CA ASP A 48 12.59 -21.10 10.60
C ASP A 48 13.76 -20.49 9.82
N TRP A 49 13.61 -19.27 9.31
CA TRP A 49 14.58 -18.64 8.41
C TRP A 49 14.86 -17.18 8.76
N GLU A 50 14.54 -16.74 9.98
CA GLU A 50 14.76 -15.37 10.46
C GLU A 50 14.15 -14.31 9.54
N TRP A 51 13.02 -14.63 8.90
CA TRP A 51 12.32 -13.66 8.05
C TRP A 51 11.99 -12.40 8.84
N ALA A 52 12.42 -11.24 8.32
CA ALA A 52 12.12 -9.94 8.91
C ALA A 52 11.87 -8.93 7.77
N PRO A 53 10.64 -8.43 7.58
CA PRO A 53 10.37 -7.44 6.54
C PRO A 53 11.09 -6.14 6.88
N GLU A 54 11.92 -5.66 5.95
CA GLU A 54 12.69 -4.41 6.13
C GLU A 54 11.83 -3.15 5.90
N TYR A 55 10.82 -3.26 5.05
CA TYR A 55 9.96 -2.14 4.67
C TYR A 55 8.56 -2.33 5.27
N ASP A 56 8.15 -1.36 6.07
CA ASP A 56 6.76 -1.17 6.41
C ASP A 56 6.05 -0.28 5.37
N ALA A 57 4.77 -0.02 5.60
CA ALA A 57 3.98 0.83 4.73
C ALA A 57 4.55 2.25 4.61
N ASP A 58 5.07 2.82 5.70
CA ASP A 58 5.51 4.21 5.70
C ASP A 58 6.82 4.35 4.92
N ARG A 59 7.79 3.46 5.15
CA ARG A 59 9.04 3.38 4.37
C ARG A 59 8.78 3.07 2.90
N ALA A 60 7.86 2.16 2.58
CA ALA A 60 7.52 1.85 1.19
C ALA A 60 7.02 3.11 0.43
N PHE A 61 6.21 3.94 1.10
CA PHE A 61 5.72 5.20 0.51
C PHE A 61 6.80 6.29 0.45
N SER A 62 7.54 6.52 1.54
CA SER A 62 8.53 7.60 1.63
C SER A 62 9.77 7.33 0.78
N ASP A 63 10.26 6.09 0.78
CA ASP A 63 11.58 5.76 0.22
C ASP A 63 11.48 5.37 -1.26
N TYR A 64 10.36 4.75 -1.66
CA TYR A 64 10.18 4.23 -3.01
C TYR A 64 9.05 4.91 -3.80
N LEU A 65 7.79 4.81 -3.36
CA LEU A 65 6.66 5.19 -4.22
C LEU A 65 6.62 6.69 -4.53
N ILE A 66 6.63 7.55 -3.50
CA ILE A 66 6.46 9.00 -3.68
C ILE A 66 7.63 9.61 -4.47
N PRO A 67 8.92 9.35 -4.14
CA PRO A 67 10.03 9.93 -4.89
C PRO A 67 10.01 9.53 -6.37
N ARG A 68 9.73 8.27 -6.67
CA ARG A 68 9.74 7.74 -8.04
C ARG A 68 8.58 8.29 -8.87
N ILE A 69 7.40 8.46 -8.28
CA ILE A 69 6.26 9.08 -8.95
C ILE A 69 6.57 10.55 -9.25
N LYS A 70 7.10 11.31 -8.27
CA LYS A 70 7.51 12.71 -8.48
C LYS A 70 8.51 12.81 -9.62
N GLU A 71 9.58 12.00 -9.60
CA GLU A 71 10.58 11.96 -10.66
C GLU A 71 9.96 11.68 -12.04
N ARG A 72 9.04 10.70 -12.14
CA ARG A 72 8.44 10.28 -13.40
C ARG A 72 7.56 11.34 -14.06
N TYR A 73 6.89 12.19 -13.28
CA TYR A 73 5.95 13.20 -13.77
C TYR A 73 6.48 14.64 -13.70
N THR A 74 7.70 14.85 -13.19
CA THR A 74 8.41 16.14 -13.26
C THR A 74 9.30 16.24 -14.52
N ARG A 75 9.54 15.11 -15.20
CA ARG A 75 10.28 15.09 -16.48
C ARG A 75 9.38 15.62 -17.61
N PRO A 76 9.88 16.57 -18.42
CA PRO A 76 9.14 17.13 -19.56
C PRO A 76 8.85 16.09 -20.64
#